data_AF-A0A8T3TIN1-F1
#
_entry.id   AF-A0A8T3TIN1-F1
#
_cell.length_a   1.000
_cell.length_b   1.000
_cell.length_c   1.000
_cell.angle_alpha   90.00
_cell.angle_beta   90.00
_cell.angle_gamma   90.00
#
_symmetry.space_group_name_H-M   'P 1'
#
loop_
_entity.id
_entity.type
_entity.pdbx_description
1 polymer ?
#
loop_
_entity_poly.entity_id
_entity_poly.type
_entity_poly.pdbx_seq_one_letter_code
_entity_poly.pdbx_strand_id
1 'polypeptide(L)'
;MRSRISMQGLAAVTAVTGSAAILAVVLVVARPWAGGEDECRRAAAPPDHSVARRWNEVLLDGIRRDLPAPTVHSRNLFHVSAAMWDAWAAYDPVAAGTFVTDKHQAPDREVAREEAISYAAYRVLETRYLDAMGASDTIPEFDALMDALCYPIDITTTEGDTPAALGNRIAATVLAFGSTDGSNEAEGYSDPDYEPVNGPLVVAASGATMTDPNRWQPLQLEQMVSQNGIPLQDGVQEFIDPHWGSVTGFALPEDGAEGLPMDPGAAPRLHGASDRAFKEDAVAVIRYSSLLDPEAGARIDISPGRLGGNSLGTNDGSGHPLNPVSGAPYAPHPVDQGDFGRALAEFWADGPRSETPPGHWNTIANTVSDQLAADLRIGGSEPVVDRLEWDVKLYLALNGANHDAAIVAWGAKKHYDSARPVSMIRYMGGLGQSSAPAGPSYHADGLPLVPDLIEVVTAQSSAPGERHEALRGSEGQVAIRAWTGNPDDPEIETAGVDWILAVDWVPYMRPTFVTPAFAGYVSGHSTFSRASAEVLSAFTGSEYFPGGLSEWTIRAGSY
;
A
#
# COMPACT_ATOMS: atom_id res chain seq x y z
N MET A 1 6.40 -52.71 51.57
CA MET A 1 7.85 -52.63 51.28
C MET A 1 8.18 -51.16 51.00
N ARG A 2 8.96 -50.55 51.91
CA ARG A 2 9.85 -49.36 51.81
C ARG A 2 9.67 -48.41 50.60
N SER A 3 9.75 -47.07 50.67
CA SER A 3 10.11 -46.06 51.69
C SER A 3 9.93 -44.69 51.01
N ARG A 4 9.09 -43.78 51.51
CA ARG A 4 9.41 -42.47 52.16
C ARG A 4 10.53 -41.60 51.57
N ILE A 5 10.23 -40.28 51.50
CA ILE A 5 11.00 -39.05 51.84
C ILE A 5 10.63 -37.97 50.79
N SER A 6 10.31 -36.70 51.06
CA SER A 6 10.05 -35.89 52.26
C SER A 6 9.57 -34.51 51.77
N MET A 7 8.43 -34.01 52.26
CA MET A 7 8.06 -32.59 52.26
C MET A 7 8.65 -31.96 53.52
N GLN A 8 9.35 -30.83 53.40
CA GLN A 8 9.34 -29.70 54.34
C GLN A 8 10.30 -28.59 53.87
N GLY A 9 9.86 -27.33 53.95
CA GLY A 9 10.76 -26.17 53.86
C GLY A 9 10.13 -24.89 53.33
N LEU A 10 9.17 -24.32 54.05
CA LEU A 10 8.76 -22.92 53.89
C LEU A 10 9.84 -22.03 54.54
N ALA A 11 10.41 -21.05 53.81
CA ALA A 11 10.77 -19.72 54.35
C ALA A 11 11.46 -18.81 53.32
N ALA A 12 11.13 -17.52 53.49
CA ALA A 12 11.87 -16.30 53.13
C ALA A 12 11.70 -15.75 51.70
N VAL A 13 10.71 -14.86 51.57
CA VAL A 13 10.72 -13.73 50.64
C VAL A 13 11.82 -12.77 51.11
N THR A 14 12.86 -12.58 50.29
CA THR A 14 13.79 -11.45 50.39
C THR A 14 13.79 -10.74 49.04
N ALA A 15 13.26 -9.53 49.03
CA ALA A 15 13.38 -8.60 47.93
C ALA A 15 14.87 -8.27 47.71
N VAL A 16 15.39 -8.58 46.52
CA VAL A 16 16.67 -8.04 46.05
C VAL A 16 16.38 -7.38 44.71
N THR A 17 16.44 -6.05 44.73
CA THR A 17 16.58 -5.19 43.56
C THR A 17 17.86 -5.58 42.82
N GLY A 18 17.73 -6.14 41.62
CA GLY A 18 18.84 -6.51 40.76
C GLY A 18 18.46 -6.40 39.30
N SER A 19 19.11 -5.46 38.61
CA SER A 19 18.96 -5.15 37.19
C SER A 19 19.02 -6.42 36.34
N ALA A 20 17.93 -6.73 35.63
CA ALA A 20 17.91 -7.82 34.66
C ALA A 20 18.62 -7.37 33.38
N ALA A 21 19.88 -7.77 33.23
CA ALA A 21 20.50 -7.85 31.92
C ALA A 21 19.77 -8.96 31.14
N ILE A 22 19.08 -8.58 30.07
CA ILE A 22 18.47 -9.52 29.13
C ILE A 22 19.62 -10.19 28.38
N LEU A 23 19.93 -11.44 28.74
CA LEU A 23 20.82 -12.29 27.96
C LEU A 23 20.04 -12.72 26.71
N ALA A 24 20.36 -12.12 25.56
CA ALA A 24 19.93 -12.64 24.27
C ALA A 24 20.56 -14.04 24.09
N VAL A 25 19.74 -15.08 24.12
CA VAL A 25 20.17 -16.43 23.75
C VAL A 25 20.24 -16.47 22.23
N VAL A 26 21.43 -16.23 21.69
CA VAL A 26 21.74 -16.50 20.28
C VAL A 26 21.75 -18.03 20.11
N LEU A 27 20.64 -18.58 19.60
CA LEU A 27 20.59 -19.95 19.11
C LEU A 27 21.42 -20.00 17.82
N VAL A 28 22.71 -20.37 17.96
CA VAL A 28 23.54 -20.72 16.82
C VAL A 28 22.99 -22.03 16.23
N VAL A 29 22.16 -21.93 15.21
CA VAL A 29 21.79 -23.07 14.38
C VAL A 29 23.03 -23.43 13.57
N ALA A 30 23.69 -24.53 13.94
CA ALA A 30 24.80 -25.05 13.15
C ALA A 30 24.27 -25.42 11.75
N ARG A 31 24.72 -24.68 10.72
CA ARG A 31 24.34 -24.95 9.32
C ARG A 31 24.86 -26.35 8.92
N PRO A 32 24.07 -27.17 8.20
CA PRO A 32 24.42 -28.55 7.88
C PRO A 32 25.76 -28.71 7.15
N TRP A 33 26.26 -27.65 6.50
CA TRP A 33 27.49 -27.66 5.71
C TRP A 33 28.70 -27.10 6.47
N ALA A 34 28.52 -26.59 7.69
CA ALA A 34 29.60 -26.03 8.51
C ALA A 34 30.57 -27.11 9.06
N GLY A 35 30.39 -28.38 8.70
CA GLY A 35 31.09 -29.51 9.29
C GLY A 35 31.26 -30.72 8.38
N GLY A 36 31.56 -30.55 7.08
CA GLY A 36 31.94 -31.67 6.22
C GLY A 36 31.95 -31.34 4.73
N GLU A 37 32.68 -32.13 3.96
CA GLU A 37 33.03 -32.02 2.53
C GLU A 37 31.84 -32.02 1.52
N ASP A 38 30.65 -31.59 1.91
CA ASP A 38 29.57 -31.31 0.97
C ASP A 38 29.71 -29.87 0.47
N GLU A 39 30.38 -29.69 -0.67
CA GLU A 39 30.38 -28.42 -1.41
C GLU A 39 28.92 -27.94 -1.58
N CYS A 40 28.61 -26.76 -1.05
CA CYS A 40 27.28 -26.17 -1.22
C CYS A 40 26.95 -26.11 -2.70
N ARG A 41 25.85 -26.76 -3.09
CA ARG A 41 25.32 -26.70 -4.45
C ARG A 41 24.26 -25.63 -4.48
N ARG A 42 24.50 -24.57 -5.25
CA ARG A 42 23.49 -23.53 -5.49
C ARG A 42 22.19 -24.20 -5.92
N ALA A 43 21.11 -23.89 -5.22
CA ALA A 43 19.79 -24.30 -5.66
C ALA A 43 19.57 -23.74 -7.07
N ALA A 44 19.16 -24.60 -8.00
CA ALA A 44 18.82 -24.15 -9.34
C ALA A 44 17.72 -23.09 -9.22
N ALA A 45 18.00 -21.87 -9.67
CA ALA A 45 16.96 -20.87 -9.82
C ALA A 45 15.92 -21.41 -10.82
N PRO A 46 14.64 -21.03 -10.70
CA PRO A 46 13.74 -21.11 -11.84
C PRO A 46 14.46 -20.45 -13.04
N PRO A 47 14.45 -21.07 -14.23
CA PRO A 47 15.27 -20.62 -15.37
C PRO A 47 15.01 -19.16 -15.77
N ASP A 48 13.90 -18.57 -15.32
CA ASP A 48 13.44 -17.24 -15.68
C ASP A 48 13.60 -16.19 -14.56
N HIS A 49 14.14 -16.55 -13.37
CA HIS A 49 14.29 -15.64 -12.24
C HIS A 49 15.76 -15.29 -11.98
N SER A 50 16.15 -14.02 -12.17
CA SER A 50 17.47 -13.53 -11.74
C SER A 50 17.61 -13.52 -10.21
N VAL A 51 18.83 -13.33 -9.71
CA VAL A 51 19.05 -13.12 -8.27
C VAL A 51 18.34 -11.86 -7.76
N ALA A 52 18.24 -10.81 -8.58
CA ALA A 52 17.51 -9.59 -8.22
C ALA A 52 16.01 -9.87 -8.05
N ARG A 53 15.42 -10.68 -8.95
CA ARG A 53 14.03 -11.14 -8.82
C ARG A 53 13.83 -11.93 -7.53
N ARG A 54 14.76 -12.81 -7.16
CA ARG A 54 14.66 -13.59 -5.91
C ARG A 54 14.69 -12.71 -4.67
N TRP A 55 15.54 -11.68 -4.64
CA TRP A 55 15.57 -10.70 -3.55
C TRP A 55 14.32 -9.81 -3.51
N ASN A 56 13.78 -9.45 -4.67
CA ASN A 56 12.51 -8.75 -4.76
C ASN A 56 11.35 -9.59 -4.18
N GLU A 57 11.25 -10.88 -4.52
CA GLU A 57 10.20 -11.76 -4.01
C GLU A 57 10.23 -11.89 -2.48
N VAL A 58 11.40 -12.15 -1.88
CA VAL A 58 11.48 -12.25 -0.41
C VAL A 58 11.23 -10.90 0.27
N LEU A 59 11.57 -9.78 -0.36
CA LEU A 59 11.19 -8.45 0.14
C LEU A 59 9.67 -8.24 0.10
N LEU A 60 9.01 -8.62 -1.01
CA LEU A 60 7.55 -8.59 -1.12
C LEU A 60 6.89 -9.47 -0.06
N ASP A 61 7.42 -10.67 0.18
CA ASP A 61 6.96 -11.55 1.25
C ASP A 61 7.17 -10.95 2.65
N GLY A 62 8.29 -10.28 2.89
CA GLY A 62 8.52 -9.50 4.11
C GLY A 62 7.46 -8.41 4.30
N ILE A 63 7.10 -7.68 3.25
CA ILE A 63 6.04 -6.66 3.30
C ILE A 63 4.69 -7.30 3.65
N ARG A 64 4.33 -8.44 3.03
CA ARG A 64 3.05 -9.14 3.32
C ARG A 64 2.90 -9.53 4.80
N ARG A 65 4.01 -9.69 5.52
CA ARG A 65 4.05 -10.11 6.93
C ARG A 65 4.21 -8.94 7.90
N ASP A 66 4.32 -7.71 7.42
CA ASP A 66 4.53 -6.53 8.26
C ASP A 66 3.30 -5.60 8.32
N LEU A 67 3.36 -4.60 9.20
CA LEU A 67 2.35 -3.55 9.27
C LEU A 67 2.34 -2.71 7.99
N PRO A 68 1.17 -2.33 7.46
CA PRO A 68 1.08 -1.50 6.27
C PRO A 68 1.70 -0.12 6.50
N ALA A 69 2.88 0.09 5.95
CA ALA A 69 3.61 1.35 5.96
C ALA A 69 4.04 1.70 4.52
N PRO A 70 3.11 2.13 3.64
CA PRO A 70 3.39 2.31 2.20
C PRO A 70 4.57 3.24 1.90
N THR A 71 4.76 4.26 2.74
CA THR A 71 5.92 5.16 2.83
C THR A 71 7.21 4.39 3.09
N VAL A 72 7.32 3.70 4.24
CA VAL A 72 8.50 2.89 4.61
C VAL A 72 8.77 1.78 3.60
N HIS A 73 7.73 1.09 3.13
CA HIS A 73 7.84 0.00 2.16
C HIS A 73 8.36 0.49 0.80
N SER A 74 7.85 1.62 0.28
CA SER A 74 8.37 2.20 -0.97
C SER A 74 9.85 2.59 -0.86
N ARG A 75 10.25 3.13 0.29
CA ARG A 75 11.65 3.47 0.60
C ARG A 75 12.54 2.23 0.69
N ASN A 76 12.09 1.16 1.36
CA ASN A 76 12.83 -0.09 1.45
C ASN A 76 12.99 -0.75 0.08
N LEU A 77 11.92 -0.79 -0.73
CA LEU A 77 11.96 -1.25 -2.11
C LEU A 77 12.98 -0.45 -2.93
N PHE A 78 13.02 0.87 -2.81
CA PHE A 78 14.00 1.71 -3.49
C PHE A 78 15.43 1.44 -3.02
N HIS A 79 15.69 1.50 -1.72
CA HIS A 79 17.02 1.30 -1.14
C HIS A 79 17.63 -0.04 -1.53
N VAL A 80 16.85 -1.11 -1.50
CA VAL A 80 17.31 -2.44 -1.96
C VAL A 80 17.55 -2.43 -3.46
N SER A 81 16.64 -1.87 -4.26
CA SER A 81 16.82 -1.78 -5.73
C SER A 81 18.07 -0.99 -6.13
N ALA A 82 18.33 0.12 -5.45
CA ALA A 82 19.53 0.92 -5.63
C ALA A 82 20.79 0.19 -5.17
N ALA A 83 20.74 -0.55 -4.06
CA ALA A 83 21.86 -1.40 -3.63
C ALA A 83 22.20 -2.49 -4.67
N MET A 84 21.17 -3.12 -5.25
CA MET A 84 21.36 -4.10 -6.33
C MET A 84 21.91 -3.45 -7.60
N TRP A 85 21.46 -2.24 -7.94
CA TRP A 85 21.99 -1.44 -9.04
C TRP A 85 23.46 -1.10 -8.85
N ASP A 86 23.86 -0.60 -7.68
CA ASP A 86 25.25 -0.25 -7.38
C ASP A 86 26.16 -1.46 -7.52
N ALA A 87 25.72 -2.63 -7.04
CA ALA A 87 26.45 -3.88 -7.18
C ALA A 87 26.58 -4.31 -8.65
N TRP A 88 25.52 -4.16 -9.46
CA TRP A 88 25.55 -4.46 -10.89
C TRP A 88 26.45 -3.49 -11.66
N ALA A 89 26.32 -2.20 -11.36
CA ALA A 89 27.00 -1.08 -12.00
C ALA A 89 28.50 -1.06 -11.67
N ALA A 90 28.92 -1.55 -10.51
CA ALA A 90 30.33 -1.65 -10.14
C ALA A 90 31.16 -2.48 -11.14
N TYR A 91 30.55 -3.48 -11.78
CA TYR A 91 31.20 -4.31 -12.80
C TYR A 91 30.89 -3.88 -14.25
N ASP A 92 30.19 -2.77 -14.42
CA ASP A 92 29.93 -2.16 -15.71
C ASP A 92 30.91 -1.00 -15.96
N PRO A 93 31.54 -0.88 -17.15
CA PRO A 93 32.54 0.15 -17.40
C PRO A 93 31.96 1.58 -17.48
N VAL A 94 30.66 1.74 -17.71
CA VAL A 94 30.04 3.06 -18.00
C VAL A 94 28.93 3.45 -17.03
N ALA A 95 28.20 2.48 -16.46
CA ALA A 95 27.14 2.78 -15.50
C ALA A 95 27.70 3.50 -14.26
N ALA A 96 26.89 4.22 -13.51
CA ALA A 96 27.27 4.77 -12.21
C ALA A 96 26.24 4.33 -11.18
N GLY A 97 26.70 3.87 -10.02
CA GLY A 97 25.80 3.58 -8.90
C GLY A 97 25.18 4.86 -8.34
N THR A 98 24.06 4.68 -7.65
CA THR A 98 23.28 5.69 -6.95
C THR A 98 24.02 6.18 -5.70
N PHE A 99 24.57 5.27 -4.90
CA PHE A 99 25.27 5.60 -3.65
C PHE A 99 26.77 5.32 -3.73
N VAL A 100 27.16 4.21 -4.33
CA VAL A 100 28.55 3.76 -4.50
C VAL A 100 28.90 3.73 -5.98
N THR A 101 30.00 4.39 -6.36
CA THR A 101 30.44 4.51 -7.76
C THR A 101 31.72 3.73 -8.09
N ASP A 102 32.21 2.95 -7.12
CA ASP A 102 33.40 2.11 -7.23
C ASP A 102 33.32 1.16 -8.43
N LYS A 103 34.49 0.86 -9.03
CA LYS A 103 34.61 -0.03 -10.18
C LYS A 103 35.46 -1.24 -9.87
N HIS A 104 34.93 -2.41 -10.22
CA HIS A 104 35.53 -3.70 -9.94
C HIS A 104 35.64 -4.55 -11.22
N GLN A 105 36.62 -5.45 -11.21
CA GLN A 105 36.82 -6.45 -12.26
C GLN A 105 36.79 -7.83 -11.62
N ALA A 106 36.17 -8.79 -12.31
CA ALA A 106 36.13 -10.19 -11.89
C ALA A 106 36.34 -11.09 -13.11
N PRO A 107 36.94 -12.29 -12.92
CA PRO A 107 37.08 -13.27 -14.01
C PRO A 107 35.73 -13.68 -14.61
N ASP A 108 34.72 -13.85 -13.75
CA ASP A 108 33.33 -14.07 -14.13
C ASP A 108 32.49 -12.92 -13.56
N ARG A 109 31.99 -12.08 -14.46
CA ARG A 109 31.25 -10.86 -14.11
C ARG A 109 29.87 -11.17 -13.58
N GLU A 110 29.21 -12.18 -14.14
CA GLU A 110 27.83 -12.52 -13.79
C GLU A 110 27.81 -13.10 -12.39
N VAL A 111 28.71 -14.05 -12.09
CA VAL A 111 28.85 -14.63 -10.75
C VAL A 111 29.20 -13.56 -9.71
N ALA A 112 30.12 -12.64 -10.04
CA ALA A 112 30.49 -11.56 -9.13
C ALA A 112 29.35 -10.57 -8.88
N ARG A 113 28.55 -10.24 -9.90
CA ARG A 113 27.34 -9.42 -9.74
C ARG A 113 26.33 -10.11 -8.83
N GLU A 114 26.10 -11.41 -9.02
CA GLU A 114 25.13 -12.14 -8.22
C GLU A 114 25.49 -12.17 -6.72
N GLU A 115 26.77 -12.37 -6.42
CA GLU A 115 27.28 -12.39 -5.04
C GLU A 115 27.20 -11.00 -4.41
N ALA A 116 27.69 -9.96 -5.10
CA ALA A 116 27.64 -8.59 -4.57
C ALA A 116 26.20 -8.10 -4.35
N ILE A 117 25.29 -8.39 -5.29
CA ILE A 117 23.86 -8.10 -5.16
C ILE A 117 23.28 -8.77 -3.91
N SER A 118 23.63 -10.04 -3.68
CA SER A 118 23.05 -10.80 -2.57
C SER A 118 23.50 -10.30 -1.21
N TYR A 119 24.79 -10.01 -1.03
CA TYR A 119 25.26 -9.38 0.19
C TYR A 119 24.67 -7.98 0.40
N ALA A 120 24.56 -7.18 -0.67
CA ALA A 120 23.98 -5.84 -0.57
C ALA A 120 22.50 -5.88 -0.16
N ALA A 121 21.69 -6.69 -0.83
CA ALA A 121 20.26 -6.85 -0.54
C ALA A 121 20.05 -7.44 0.86
N TYR A 122 20.75 -8.53 1.20
CA TYR A 122 20.65 -9.19 2.50
C TYR A 122 20.88 -8.23 3.66
N ARG A 123 21.98 -7.47 3.63
CA ARG A 123 22.35 -6.57 4.75
C ARG A 123 21.39 -5.40 4.90
N VAL A 124 20.91 -4.83 3.80
CA VAL A 124 19.86 -3.81 3.87
C VAL A 124 18.62 -4.43 4.49
N LEU A 125 18.10 -5.52 3.93
CA LEU A 125 16.85 -6.14 4.35
C LEU A 125 16.86 -6.66 5.79
N GLU A 126 17.93 -7.36 6.19
CA GLU A 126 18.13 -7.85 7.56
C GLU A 126 18.02 -6.71 8.57
N THR A 127 18.66 -5.57 8.28
CA THR A 127 18.59 -4.38 9.15
C THR A 127 17.19 -3.76 9.17
N ARG A 128 16.53 -3.65 8.01
CA ARG A 128 15.22 -2.99 7.87
C ARG A 128 14.07 -3.76 8.53
N TYR A 129 14.16 -5.08 8.55
CA TYR A 129 13.09 -5.96 9.03
C TYR A 129 13.38 -6.57 10.40
N LEU A 130 14.46 -6.18 11.07
CA LEU A 130 14.84 -6.73 12.36
C LEU A 130 13.75 -6.52 13.43
N ASP A 131 13.13 -5.34 13.42
CA ASP A 131 12.08 -4.94 14.37
C ASP A 131 10.67 -4.99 13.76
N ALA A 132 10.53 -5.54 12.55
CA ALA A 132 9.23 -5.71 11.89
C ALA A 132 8.34 -6.70 12.64
N MET A 133 7.01 -6.56 12.54
CA MET A 133 6.07 -7.48 13.20
C MET A 133 6.26 -8.93 12.72
N GLY A 134 6.59 -9.11 11.45
CA GLY A 134 6.87 -10.40 10.81
C GLY A 134 8.32 -10.86 10.88
N ALA A 135 9.18 -10.25 11.70
CA ALA A 135 10.63 -10.51 11.71
C ALA A 135 10.98 -11.99 11.96
N SER A 136 10.20 -12.69 12.80
CA SER A 136 10.45 -14.09 13.15
C SER A 136 10.37 -15.06 11.96
N ASP A 137 9.62 -14.70 10.92
CA ASP A 137 9.52 -15.48 9.68
C ASP A 137 10.36 -14.86 8.55
N THR A 138 10.42 -13.53 8.52
CA THR A 138 11.07 -12.76 7.44
C THR A 138 12.59 -12.88 7.47
N ILE A 139 13.23 -12.75 8.65
CA ILE A 139 14.69 -12.88 8.75
C ILE A 139 15.17 -14.30 8.37
N PRO A 140 14.55 -15.39 8.86
CA PRO A 140 14.91 -16.74 8.40
C PRO A 140 14.72 -16.97 6.90
N GLU A 141 13.77 -16.30 6.24
CA GLU A 141 13.61 -16.41 4.78
C GLU A 141 14.77 -15.74 4.02
N PHE A 142 15.27 -14.59 4.50
CA PHE A 142 16.46 -13.96 3.96
C PHE A 142 17.70 -14.84 4.15
N ASP A 143 17.86 -15.44 5.33
CA ASP A 143 18.94 -16.40 5.61
C ASP A 143 18.86 -17.62 4.69
N ALA A 144 17.65 -18.16 4.49
CA ALA A 144 17.42 -19.30 3.61
C ALA A 144 17.76 -18.98 2.14
N LEU A 145 17.52 -17.74 1.68
CA LEU A 145 17.93 -17.31 0.34
C LEU A 145 19.46 -17.25 0.21
N MET A 146 20.16 -16.70 1.20
CA MET A 146 21.63 -16.70 1.24
C MET A 146 22.21 -18.11 1.23
N ASP A 147 21.65 -19.01 2.04
CA ASP A 147 22.04 -20.43 2.06
C ASP A 147 21.78 -21.11 0.71
N ALA A 148 20.62 -20.90 0.09
CA ALA A 148 20.29 -21.45 -1.22
C ALA A 148 21.21 -20.95 -2.34
N LEU A 149 21.80 -19.76 -2.18
CA LEU A 149 22.78 -19.17 -3.09
C LEU A 149 24.24 -19.52 -2.74
N CYS A 150 24.46 -20.27 -1.67
CA CYS A 150 25.78 -20.64 -1.15
C CYS A 150 26.63 -19.45 -0.71
N TYR A 151 26.00 -18.42 -0.12
CA TYR A 151 26.69 -17.24 0.41
C TYR A 151 26.67 -17.25 1.95
N PRO A 152 27.82 -17.45 2.62
CA PRO A 152 27.89 -17.44 4.08
C PRO A 152 27.55 -16.06 4.66
N ILE A 153 26.57 -16.01 5.56
CA ILE A 153 26.11 -14.75 6.17
C ILE A 153 27.09 -14.18 7.21
N ASP A 154 28.08 -14.97 7.65
CA ASP A 154 29.12 -14.53 8.58
C ASP A 154 30.22 -13.71 7.90
N ILE A 155 30.22 -13.63 6.57
CA ILE A 155 31.05 -12.69 5.82
C ILE A 155 30.45 -11.28 5.92
N THR A 156 31.06 -10.47 6.78
CA THR A 156 30.63 -9.10 7.11
C THR A 156 31.64 -8.03 6.70
N THR A 157 32.83 -8.42 6.23
CA THR A 157 33.88 -7.46 5.86
C THR A 157 33.39 -6.50 4.78
N THR A 158 33.71 -5.22 4.95
CA THR A 158 33.56 -4.16 3.94
C THR A 158 34.89 -3.89 3.21
N GLU A 159 35.98 -4.48 3.67
CA GLU A 159 37.32 -4.23 3.14
C GLU A 159 37.69 -5.21 2.03
N GLY A 160 38.35 -4.68 0.98
CA GLY A 160 38.85 -5.45 -0.16
C GLY A 160 37.92 -5.47 -1.38
N ASP A 161 38.36 -6.22 -2.40
CA ASP A 161 37.74 -6.23 -3.74
C ASP A 161 36.87 -7.48 -4.02
N THR A 162 36.59 -8.30 -3.00
CA THR A 162 35.71 -9.45 -3.19
C THR A 162 34.27 -8.97 -3.43
N PRO A 163 33.44 -9.72 -4.20
CA PRO A 163 32.05 -9.35 -4.40
C PRO A 163 31.26 -9.22 -3.09
N ALA A 164 31.49 -10.13 -2.14
CA ALA A 164 30.91 -10.01 -0.79
C ALA A 164 31.31 -8.72 -0.07
N ALA A 165 32.59 -8.32 -0.13
CA ALA A 165 33.06 -7.08 0.51
C ALA A 165 32.44 -5.84 -0.13
N LEU A 166 32.33 -5.82 -1.46
CA LEU A 166 31.63 -4.78 -2.21
C LEU A 166 30.15 -4.71 -1.81
N GLY A 167 29.44 -5.84 -1.79
CA GLY A 167 28.03 -5.89 -1.41
C GLY A 167 27.79 -5.36 0.01
N ASN A 168 28.61 -5.79 0.97
CA ASN A 168 28.56 -5.27 2.35
C ASN A 168 28.86 -3.76 2.42
N ARG A 169 29.80 -3.23 1.63
CA ARG A 169 30.04 -1.76 1.56
C ARG A 169 28.85 -0.99 1.03
N ILE A 170 28.23 -1.48 -0.03
CA ILE A 170 27.05 -0.87 -0.63
C ILE A 170 25.94 -0.80 0.42
N ALA A 171 25.64 -1.92 1.07
CA ALA A 171 24.63 -1.94 2.14
C ALA A 171 24.96 -0.97 3.28
N ALA A 172 26.20 -0.95 3.76
CA ALA A 172 26.62 -0.02 4.81
C ALA A 172 26.42 1.45 4.39
N THR A 173 26.69 1.77 3.13
CA THR A 173 26.49 3.12 2.58
C THR A 173 25.01 3.49 2.50
N VAL A 174 24.16 2.58 2.02
CA VAL A 174 22.71 2.77 1.94
C VAL A 174 22.07 2.92 3.32
N LEU A 175 22.48 2.11 4.29
CA LEU A 175 22.01 2.20 5.68
C LEU A 175 22.46 3.50 6.35
N ALA A 176 23.71 3.92 6.14
CA ALA A 176 24.20 5.20 6.62
C ALA A 176 23.43 6.38 6.03
N PHE A 177 23.18 6.39 4.72
CA PHE A 177 22.32 7.38 4.07
C PHE A 177 20.93 7.43 4.72
N GLY A 178 20.29 6.26 4.86
CA GLY A 178 18.94 6.15 5.41
C GLY A 178 18.79 6.69 6.84
N SER A 179 19.84 6.66 7.65
CA SER A 179 19.83 7.23 9.00
C SER A 179 19.73 8.76 9.04
N THR A 180 19.93 9.42 7.89
CA THR A 180 19.98 10.89 7.77
C THR A 180 19.06 11.45 6.69
N ASP A 181 18.27 10.61 6.02
CA ASP A 181 17.48 11.01 4.85
C ASP A 181 16.18 11.75 5.18
N GLY A 182 15.89 12.01 6.46
CA GLY A 182 14.68 12.68 6.92
C GLY A 182 13.51 11.74 7.26
N SER A 183 13.68 10.41 7.13
CA SER A 183 12.63 9.43 7.47
C SER A 183 12.39 9.26 8.96
N ASN A 184 13.29 9.73 9.82
CA ASN A 184 13.25 9.55 11.27
C ASN A 184 13.22 8.07 11.71
N GLU A 185 13.90 7.21 10.94
CA GLU A 185 13.99 5.77 11.17
C GLU A 185 14.41 5.38 12.59
N ALA A 186 15.38 6.08 13.18
CA ALA A 186 15.90 5.76 14.52
C ALA A 186 14.85 5.88 15.63
N GLU A 187 13.82 6.72 15.42
CA GLU A 187 12.70 6.94 16.34
C GLU A 187 11.41 6.26 15.83
N GLY A 188 11.55 5.22 15.00
CA GLY A 188 10.45 4.42 14.49
C GLY A 188 9.56 5.14 13.49
N TYR A 189 10.11 6.07 12.70
CA TYR A 189 9.39 6.88 11.71
C TYR A 189 8.30 7.80 12.29
N SER A 190 8.34 8.05 13.60
CA SER A 190 7.35 8.90 14.27
C SER A 190 7.47 10.38 13.88
N ASP A 191 6.36 11.11 13.96
CA ASP A 191 6.31 12.58 13.85
C ASP A 191 5.56 13.16 15.06
N PRO A 192 6.29 13.50 16.14
CA PRO A 192 5.67 13.98 17.38
C PRO A 192 5.07 15.39 17.25
N ASP A 193 5.35 16.12 16.17
CA ASP A 193 4.87 17.49 15.96
C ASP A 193 3.51 17.55 15.27
N TYR A 194 2.99 16.40 14.80
CA TYR A 194 1.68 16.32 14.17
C TYR A 194 0.57 16.01 15.18
N GLU A 195 -0.43 16.89 15.24
CA GLU A 195 -1.68 16.65 15.97
C GLU A 195 -2.91 16.93 15.06
N PRO A 196 -3.91 16.03 15.03
CA PRO A 196 -5.12 16.26 14.24
C PRO A 196 -5.97 17.39 14.85
N VAL A 197 -6.52 18.26 13.99
CA VAL A 197 -7.41 19.35 14.43
C VAL A 197 -8.76 18.83 14.94
N ASN A 198 -9.24 17.72 14.38
CA ASN A 198 -10.49 17.10 14.77
C ASN A 198 -10.26 16.00 15.80
N GLY A 199 -11.13 15.93 16.81
CA GLY A 199 -11.21 14.77 17.70
C GLY A 199 -11.74 13.54 16.96
N PRO A 200 -11.54 12.33 17.51
CA PRO A 200 -11.83 11.09 16.81
C PRO A 200 -13.31 10.89 16.48
N LEU A 201 -13.57 10.28 15.32
CA LEU A 201 -14.88 9.75 14.96
C LEU A 201 -15.03 8.33 15.53
N VAL A 202 -15.91 8.17 16.51
CA VAL A 202 -16.32 6.84 17.00
C VAL A 202 -17.23 6.21 15.96
N VAL A 203 -16.70 5.28 15.16
CA VAL A 203 -17.42 4.75 13.99
C VAL A 203 -18.69 4.00 14.37
N ALA A 204 -18.66 3.29 15.49
CA ALA A 204 -19.81 2.55 16.05
C ALA A 204 -20.96 3.46 16.52
N ALA A 205 -20.73 4.78 16.67
CA ALA A 205 -21.75 5.74 17.03
C ALA A 205 -22.26 6.50 15.80
N SER A 206 -23.54 6.87 15.83
CA SER A 206 -24.16 7.72 14.81
C SER A 206 -23.63 9.16 14.88
N GLY A 207 -23.33 9.73 13.72
CA GLY A 207 -22.96 11.14 13.54
C GLY A 207 -21.46 11.36 13.46
N ALA A 208 -21.08 12.61 13.22
CA ALA A 208 -19.70 13.07 13.28
C ALA A 208 -19.65 14.51 13.79
N THR A 209 -18.74 14.79 14.72
CA THR A 209 -18.45 16.16 15.18
C THR A 209 -17.06 16.54 14.68
N MET A 210 -16.95 17.65 13.95
CA MET A 210 -15.69 18.17 13.43
C MET A 210 -15.52 19.63 13.82
N THR A 211 -14.35 19.99 14.33
CA THR A 211 -13.93 21.37 14.59
C THR A 211 -13.70 22.12 13.28
N ASP A 212 -13.07 21.44 12.31
CA ASP A 212 -12.88 21.93 10.94
C ASP A 212 -13.23 20.82 9.94
N PRO A 213 -14.33 20.96 9.17
CA PRO A 213 -14.77 19.94 8.21
C PRO A 213 -13.82 19.77 7.01
N ASN A 214 -12.87 20.68 6.83
CA ASN A 214 -11.84 20.57 5.80
C ASN A 214 -10.64 19.74 6.26
N ARG A 215 -10.53 19.39 7.55
CA ARG A 215 -9.35 18.74 8.14
C ARG A 215 -9.57 17.25 8.40
N TRP A 216 -8.50 16.45 8.40
CA TRP A 216 -8.59 15.02 8.70
C TRP A 216 -9.17 14.78 10.10
N GLN A 217 -9.86 13.66 10.25
CA GLN A 217 -10.44 13.22 11.50
C GLN A 217 -10.03 11.75 11.70
N PRO A 218 -9.29 11.43 12.77
CA PRO A 218 -8.90 10.05 13.03
C PRO A 218 -10.14 9.22 13.38
N LEU A 219 -10.17 7.97 12.96
CA LEU A 219 -11.24 7.05 13.36
C LEU A 219 -10.92 6.35 14.67
N GLN A 220 -11.94 6.11 15.48
CA GLN A 220 -11.89 5.17 16.60
C GLN A 220 -12.72 3.94 16.24
N LEU A 221 -12.07 2.77 16.21
CA LEU A 221 -12.68 1.48 15.89
C LEU A 221 -12.65 0.58 17.14
N GLU A 222 -13.70 -0.21 17.33
CA GLU A 222 -13.76 -1.19 18.44
C GLU A 222 -12.79 -2.35 18.23
N GLN A 223 -12.52 -2.69 16.98
CA GLN A 223 -11.51 -3.65 16.57
C GLN A 223 -10.74 -3.08 15.39
N MET A 224 -9.42 -3.12 15.45
CA MET A 224 -8.55 -2.67 14.37
C MET A 224 -7.76 -3.84 13.81
N VAL A 225 -7.84 -4.03 12.49
CA VAL A 225 -7.02 -5.00 11.76
C VAL A 225 -6.39 -4.25 10.61
N SER A 226 -5.08 -4.40 10.47
CA SER A 226 -4.33 -3.75 9.40
C SER A 226 -4.76 -4.27 8.02
N GLN A 227 -4.39 -3.54 6.97
CA GLN A 227 -4.54 -3.99 5.58
C GLN A 227 -3.89 -5.36 5.33
N ASN A 228 -2.91 -5.77 6.16
CA ASN A 228 -2.20 -7.05 6.08
C ASN A 228 -2.81 -8.11 7.03
N GLY A 229 -4.02 -7.89 7.54
CA GLY A 229 -4.69 -8.84 8.43
C GLY A 229 -4.09 -8.94 9.84
N ILE A 230 -3.20 -8.01 10.22
CA ILE A 230 -2.53 -8.01 11.53
C ILE A 230 -3.43 -7.26 12.53
N PRO A 231 -3.84 -7.89 13.65
CA PRO A 231 -4.57 -7.19 14.70
C PRO A 231 -3.75 -6.03 15.27
N LEU A 232 -4.36 -4.86 15.36
CA LEU A 232 -3.79 -3.66 15.97
C LEU A 232 -4.41 -3.46 17.36
N GLN A 233 -3.79 -2.61 18.17
CA GLN A 233 -4.41 -2.21 19.44
C GLN A 233 -5.69 -1.42 19.16
N ASP A 234 -6.80 -1.80 19.79
CA ASP A 234 -8.06 -1.07 19.71
C ASP A 234 -7.84 0.37 20.17
N GLY A 235 -8.27 1.34 19.37
CA GLY A 235 -7.98 2.72 19.67
C GLY A 235 -8.31 3.71 18.57
N VAL A 236 -7.65 4.86 18.67
CA VAL A 236 -7.76 5.97 17.73
C VAL A 236 -6.65 5.83 16.70
N GLN A 237 -6.99 6.02 15.43
CA GLN A 237 -6.01 6.08 14.36
C GLN A 237 -4.97 7.18 14.60
N GLU A 238 -3.70 6.82 14.41
CA GLU A 238 -2.58 7.76 14.36
C GLU A 238 -2.20 7.99 12.89
N PHE A 239 -1.82 9.22 12.54
CA PHE A 239 -1.42 9.53 11.18
C PHE A 239 -0.11 8.78 10.88
N ILE A 240 -0.13 7.91 9.87
CA ILE A 240 1.08 7.18 9.43
C ILE A 240 2.03 8.14 8.71
N ASP A 241 3.20 8.35 9.29
CA ASP A 241 4.36 9.05 8.72
C ASP A 241 4.08 10.45 8.14
N PRO A 242 3.39 11.37 8.84
CA PRO A 242 2.96 12.64 8.25
C PRO A 242 4.14 13.50 7.75
N HIS A 243 5.33 13.40 8.34
CA HIS A 243 6.54 14.11 7.92
C HIS A 243 7.12 13.65 6.58
N TRP A 244 6.65 12.55 5.98
CA TRP A 244 7.35 11.89 4.86
C TRP A 244 7.64 12.79 3.64
N GLY A 245 6.91 13.89 3.49
CA GLY A 245 7.19 14.91 2.47
C GLY A 245 8.56 15.57 2.55
N SER A 246 9.29 15.45 3.67
CA SER A 246 10.66 15.95 3.84
C SER A 246 11.74 14.88 3.67
N VAL A 247 11.37 13.64 3.35
CA VAL A 247 12.35 12.58 3.08
C VAL A 247 13.10 12.89 1.78
N THR A 248 14.38 12.57 1.74
CA THR A 248 15.25 12.78 0.57
C THR A 248 14.76 11.92 -0.60
N GLY A 249 14.42 12.57 -1.71
CA GLY A 249 13.96 11.90 -2.94
C GLY A 249 15.10 11.30 -3.77
N PHE A 250 14.72 10.52 -4.77
CA PHE A 250 15.60 9.93 -5.78
C PHE A 250 15.77 10.84 -7.00
N ALA A 251 14.67 11.22 -7.64
CA ALA A 251 14.65 12.00 -8.88
C ALA A 251 13.71 13.22 -8.81
N LEU A 252 13.17 13.53 -7.63
CA LEU A 252 12.41 14.76 -7.40
C LEU A 252 13.30 16.00 -7.59
N PRO A 253 12.74 17.11 -8.12
CA PRO A 253 13.47 18.37 -8.22
C PRO A 253 13.80 18.93 -6.82
N GLU A 254 14.91 19.67 -6.71
CA GLU A 254 15.39 20.25 -5.45
C GLU A 254 14.43 21.29 -4.83
N ASP A 255 13.57 21.91 -5.64
CA ASP A 255 12.76 23.06 -5.26
C ASP A 255 11.25 22.77 -5.26
N GLY A 256 10.74 22.50 -4.07
CA GLY A 256 9.30 22.52 -3.77
C GLY A 256 8.82 23.88 -3.26
N ALA A 257 7.64 24.34 -3.67
CA ALA A 257 7.02 25.54 -3.09
C ALA A 257 6.38 25.21 -1.73
N GLU A 258 6.44 26.13 -0.77
CA GLU A 258 5.73 26.04 0.52
C GLU A 258 5.94 24.73 1.31
N GLY A 259 7.10 24.08 1.14
CA GLY A 259 7.43 22.83 1.82
C GLY A 259 6.86 21.56 1.17
N LEU A 260 6.34 21.65 -0.07
CA LEU A 260 5.87 20.51 -0.86
C LEU A 260 6.83 20.20 -2.02
N PRO A 261 7.36 18.97 -2.16
CA PRO A 261 8.22 18.60 -3.28
C PRO A 261 7.56 18.83 -4.65
N MET A 262 6.27 18.50 -4.75
CA MET A 262 5.40 18.86 -5.87
C MET A 262 4.02 19.24 -5.32
N ASP A 263 3.51 20.40 -5.72
CA ASP A 263 2.22 20.90 -5.26
C ASP A 263 1.12 20.74 -6.33
N PRO A 264 0.13 19.83 -6.14
CA PRO A 264 -1.01 19.70 -7.05
C PRO A 264 -2.08 20.79 -6.85
N GLY A 265 -1.91 21.68 -5.86
CA GLY A 265 -2.93 22.62 -5.40
C GLY A 265 -3.90 21.99 -4.40
N ALA A 266 -4.65 22.83 -3.68
CA ALA A 266 -5.57 22.38 -2.64
C ALA A 266 -6.77 21.60 -3.18
N ALA A 267 -7.20 20.58 -2.43
CA ALA A 267 -8.51 19.95 -2.61
C ALA A 267 -9.66 20.97 -2.42
N PRO A 268 -10.85 20.69 -2.97
CA PRO A 268 -12.05 21.45 -2.64
C PRO A 268 -12.26 21.55 -1.13
N ARG A 269 -12.69 22.74 -0.69
CA ARG A 269 -13.00 23.07 0.71
C ARG A 269 -14.41 23.62 0.85
N LEU A 270 -15.06 23.26 1.95
CA LEU A 270 -16.26 23.88 2.48
C LEU A 270 -15.94 25.33 2.95
N HIS A 271 -16.90 26.24 2.81
CA HIS A 271 -16.76 27.67 3.14
C HIS A 271 -15.72 28.45 2.30
N GLY A 272 -15.35 27.94 1.13
CA GLY A 272 -14.45 28.59 0.18
C GLY A 272 -15.06 28.77 -1.21
N ALA A 273 -14.25 29.24 -2.16
CA ALA A 273 -14.66 29.34 -3.57
C ALA A 273 -15.05 27.97 -4.18
N SER A 274 -14.53 26.88 -3.59
CA SER A 274 -14.76 25.49 -3.98
C SER A 274 -15.86 24.77 -3.19
N ASP A 275 -16.66 25.48 -2.39
CA ASP A 275 -17.68 24.89 -1.49
C ASP A 275 -18.63 23.93 -2.22
N ARG A 276 -19.09 24.35 -3.40
CA ARG A 276 -19.94 23.52 -4.26
C ARG A 276 -19.24 22.24 -4.70
N ALA A 277 -17.97 22.32 -5.11
CA ALA A 277 -17.20 21.17 -5.55
C ALA A 277 -16.97 20.17 -4.41
N PHE A 278 -16.70 20.66 -3.19
CA PHE A 278 -16.62 19.82 -1.99
C PHE A 278 -17.92 19.03 -1.80
N LYS A 279 -19.07 19.70 -1.80
CA LYS A 279 -20.38 19.02 -1.68
C LYS A 279 -20.64 18.03 -2.82
N GLU A 280 -20.26 18.37 -4.05
CA GLU A 280 -20.35 17.49 -5.22
C GLU A 280 -19.49 16.23 -5.07
N ASP A 281 -18.30 16.32 -4.46
CA ASP A 281 -17.42 15.17 -4.19
C ASP A 281 -18.05 14.18 -3.20
N ALA A 282 -18.73 14.65 -2.14
CA ALA A 282 -19.48 13.77 -1.23
C ALA A 282 -20.63 13.07 -1.96
N VAL A 283 -21.38 13.80 -2.79
CA VAL A 283 -22.45 13.22 -3.61
C VAL A 283 -21.90 12.16 -4.56
N ALA A 284 -20.72 12.37 -5.14
CA ALA A 284 -20.06 11.40 -6.02
C ALA A 284 -19.71 10.11 -5.26
N VAL A 285 -19.16 10.21 -4.04
CA VAL A 285 -18.87 9.02 -3.20
C VAL A 285 -20.14 8.26 -2.85
N ILE A 286 -21.21 8.95 -2.42
CA ILE A 286 -22.51 8.32 -2.12
C ILE A 286 -23.05 7.61 -3.37
N ARG A 287 -22.93 8.25 -4.54
CA ARG A 287 -23.33 7.65 -5.82
C ARG A 287 -22.55 6.38 -6.14
N TYR A 288 -21.23 6.37 -5.99
CA TYR A 288 -20.44 5.15 -6.20
C TYR A 288 -20.82 4.05 -5.20
N SER A 289 -21.05 4.41 -3.94
CA SER A 289 -21.52 3.46 -2.92
C SER A 289 -22.87 2.83 -3.28
N SER A 290 -23.78 3.58 -3.92
CA SER A 290 -25.08 3.10 -4.38
C SER A 290 -25.03 2.08 -5.53
N LEU A 291 -23.87 1.90 -6.17
CA LEU A 291 -23.68 0.96 -7.28
C LEU A 291 -23.19 -0.41 -6.82
N LEU A 292 -22.93 -0.59 -5.52
CA LEU A 292 -22.32 -1.79 -4.95
C LEU A 292 -23.35 -2.85 -4.54
N ASP A 293 -24.53 -2.87 -5.15
CA ASP A 293 -25.57 -3.84 -4.81
C ASP A 293 -25.39 -5.13 -5.63
N PRO A 294 -25.17 -6.31 -5.01
CA PRO A 294 -25.15 -7.60 -5.73
C PRO A 294 -26.48 -7.96 -6.40
N GLU A 295 -27.60 -7.40 -5.93
CA GLU A 295 -28.94 -7.76 -6.40
C GLU A 295 -29.54 -6.74 -7.37
N ALA A 296 -28.83 -5.66 -7.69
CA ALA A 296 -29.32 -4.62 -8.60
C ALA A 296 -29.58 -5.14 -10.04
N GLY A 297 -28.93 -6.24 -10.43
CA GLY A 297 -29.05 -6.84 -11.77
C GLY A 297 -28.47 -5.96 -12.90
N ALA A 298 -27.80 -4.87 -12.55
CA ALA A 298 -27.12 -3.98 -13.49
C ALA A 298 -25.88 -4.67 -14.05
N ARG A 299 -25.69 -4.57 -15.37
CA ARG A 299 -24.55 -5.19 -16.08
C ARG A 299 -23.66 -4.12 -16.67
N ILE A 300 -22.35 -4.32 -16.57
CA ILE A 300 -21.32 -3.46 -17.14
C ILE A 300 -20.37 -4.28 -18.02
N ASP A 301 -20.00 -3.75 -19.18
CA ASP A 301 -18.95 -4.35 -20.03
C ASP A 301 -17.59 -3.83 -19.58
N ILE A 302 -16.79 -4.72 -18.99
CA ILE A 302 -15.48 -4.39 -18.41
C ILE A 302 -14.32 -4.65 -19.38
N SER A 303 -14.62 -4.99 -20.64
CA SER A 303 -13.58 -5.14 -21.65
C SER A 303 -12.83 -3.81 -21.87
N PRO A 304 -11.53 -3.83 -22.21
CA PRO A 304 -10.81 -2.61 -22.57
C PRO A 304 -11.44 -1.86 -23.75
N GLY A 305 -12.30 -2.52 -24.55
CA GLY A 305 -13.08 -1.89 -25.61
C GLY A 305 -14.16 -0.91 -25.14
N ARG A 306 -14.53 -0.92 -23.87
CA ARG A 306 -15.60 -0.09 -23.29
C ARG A 306 -15.24 0.61 -22.00
N LEU A 307 -14.23 0.12 -21.27
CA LEU A 307 -13.79 0.66 -19.99
C LEU A 307 -12.31 1.10 -20.07
N GLY A 308 -11.98 2.23 -19.42
CA GLY A 308 -10.64 2.84 -19.50
C GLY A 308 -10.52 3.87 -20.62
N GLY A 309 -9.29 4.19 -21.04
CA GLY A 309 -9.04 5.28 -22.00
C GLY A 309 -9.38 6.67 -21.46
N ASN A 310 -9.19 6.86 -20.14
CA ASN A 310 -9.51 8.11 -19.45
C ASN A 310 -8.46 9.18 -19.74
N SER A 311 -8.90 10.44 -19.84
CA SER A 311 -8.00 11.59 -19.76
C SER A 311 -7.31 11.60 -18.39
N LEU A 312 -6.05 12.06 -18.32
CA LEU A 312 -5.30 12.09 -17.05
C LEU A 312 -6.08 12.85 -15.96
N GLY A 313 -6.21 12.23 -14.78
CA GLY A 313 -6.91 12.80 -13.63
C GLY A 313 -8.44 12.71 -13.70
N THR A 314 -9.00 11.98 -14.67
CA THR A 314 -10.45 11.86 -14.86
C THR A 314 -10.89 10.40 -14.96
N ASN A 315 -12.21 10.18 -15.01
CA ASN A 315 -12.82 8.88 -15.30
C ASN A 315 -13.84 9.03 -16.45
N ASP A 316 -13.41 9.67 -17.54
CA ASP A 316 -14.24 10.11 -18.68
C ASP A 316 -14.11 9.23 -19.94
N GLY A 317 -13.33 8.17 -19.84
CA GLY A 317 -12.95 7.31 -20.95
C GLY A 317 -14.10 6.41 -21.45
N SER A 318 -13.92 5.90 -22.67
CA SER A 318 -14.89 5.00 -23.33
C SER A 318 -14.25 3.70 -23.85
N GLY A 319 -13.05 3.39 -23.36
CA GLY A 319 -12.23 2.26 -23.80
C GLY A 319 -11.43 2.52 -25.08
N HIS A 320 -10.73 1.46 -25.53
CA HIS A 320 -9.90 1.40 -26.73
C HIS A 320 -10.56 0.44 -27.73
N PRO A 321 -11.07 0.91 -28.89
CA PRO A 321 -11.90 0.09 -29.78
C PRO A 321 -11.17 -1.13 -30.35
N LEU A 322 -9.85 -1.08 -30.46
CA LEU A 322 -8.99 -2.13 -30.98
C LEU A 322 -7.86 -2.40 -30.00
N ASN A 323 -7.48 -3.68 -29.86
CA ASN A 323 -6.26 -4.05 -29.19
C ASN A 323 -5.07 -3.54 -30.03
N PRO A 324 -4.17 -2.73 -29.46
CA PRO A 324 -3.10 -2.05 -30.20
C PRO A 324 -2.00 -2.99 -30.69
N VAL A 325 -1.92 -4.20 -30.12
CA VAL A 325 -0.94 -5.22 -30.51
C VAL A 325 -1.51 -6.12 -31.62
N SER A 326 -2.74 -6.60 -31.47
CA SER A 326 -3.35 -7.52 -32.46
C SER A 326 -4.12 -6.83 -33.59
N GLY A 327 -4.53 -5.58 -33.40
CA GLY A 327 -5.40 -4.84 -34.31
C GLY A 327 -6.86 -5.31 -34.32
N ALA A 328 -7.22 -6.30 -33.49
CA ALA A 328 -8.57 -6.86 -33.38
C ALA A 328 -9.39 -6.11 -32.31
N PRO A 329 -10.72 -6.01 -32.45
CA PRO A 329 -11.56 -5.46 -31.39
C PRO A 329 -11.54 -6.37 -30.14
N TYR A 330 -11.64 -5.77 -28.95
CA TYR A 330 -11.83 -6.52 -27.72
C TYR A 330 -13.20 -7.21 -27.71
N ALA A 331 -13.24 -8.46 -27.24
CA ALA A 331 -14.50 -9.15 -27.03
C ALA A 331 -15.24 -8.49 -25.84
N PRO A 332 -16.57 -8.22 -25.95
CA PRO A 332 -17.35 -7.74 -24.82
C PRO A 332 -17.28 -8.69 -23.63
N HIS A 333 -17.13 -8.13 -22.43
CA HIS A 333 -17.10 -8.89 -21.19
C HIS A 333 -18.12 -8.33 -20.19
N PRO A 334 -19.42 -8.62 -20.37
CA PRO A 334 -20.45 -8.14 -19.48
C PRO A 334 -20.44 -8.90 -18.15
N VAL A 335 -20.27 -8.19 -17.04
CA VAL A 335 -20.31 -8.72 -15.66
C VAL A 335 -21.36 -7.99 -14.82
N ASP A 336 -21.64 -8.48 -13.61
CA ASP A 336 -22.45 -7.74 -12.65
C ASP A 336 -21.71 -6.49 -12.17
N GLN A 337 -22.40 -5.34 -12.16
CA GLN A 337 -21.78 -4.05 -11.85
C GLN A 337 -21.40 -3.92 -10.37
N GLY A 338 -22.23 -4.45 -9.47
CA GLY A 338 -21.95 -4.43 -8.04
C GLY A 338 -20.75 -5.31 -7.70
N ASP A 339 -20.73 -6.54 -8.23
CA ASP A 339 -19.59 -7.45 -8.08
C ASP A 339 -18.31 -6.83 -8.63
N PHE A 340 -18.36 -6.21 -9.82
CA PHE A 340 -17.18 -5.58 -10.40
C PHE A 340 -16.64 -4.44 -9.54
N GLY A 341 -17.51 -3.56 -9.02
CA GLY A 341 -17.09 -2.45 -8.16
C GLY A 341 -16.41 -2.92 -6.88
N ARG A 342 -16.97 -3.96 -6.23
CA ARG A 342 -16.40 -4.57 -5.02
C ARG A 342 -15.07 -5.28 -5.31
N ALA A 343 -15.05 -6.10 -6.36
CA ALA A 343 -13.86 -6.86 -6.75
C ALA A 343 -12.71 -5.93 -7.18
N LEU A 344 -13.00 -4.82 -7.86
CA LEU A 344 -12.01 -3.80 -8.21
C LEU A 344 -11.44 -3.10 -6.97
N ALA A 345 -12.28 -2.81 -5.97
CA ALA A 345 -11.85 -2.20 -4.72
C ALA A 345 -10.91 -3.13 -3.93
N GLU A 346 -11.28 -4.40 -3.80
CA GLU A 346 -10.46 -5.43 -3.14
C GLU A 346 -9.14 -5.70 -3.88
N PHE A 347 -9.17 -5.76 -5.22
CA PHE A 347 -7.97 -5.95 -6.04
C PHE A 347 -6.92 -4.87 -5.77
N TRP A 348 -7.32 -3.60 -5.72
CA TRP A 348 -6.36 -2.51 -5.48
C TRP A 348 -6.07 -2.27 -3.99
N ALA A 349 -6.86 -2.85 -3.09
CA ALA A 349 -6.59 -2.83 -1.65
C ALA A 349 -5.65 -3.96 -1.22
N ASP A 350 -5.52 -5.04 -1.98
CA ASP A 350 -4.61 -6.18 -1.72
C ASP A 350 -4.73 -6.83 -0.32
N GLY A 351 -5.80 -6.57 0.42
CA GLY A 351 -5.98 -7.13 1.77
C GLY A 351 -6.40 -8.61 1.73
N PRO A 352 -6.11 -9.43 2.76
CA PRO A 352 -5.26 -9.19 3.93
C PRO A 352 -3.78 -9.58 3.71
N ARG A 353 -3.31 -9.79 2.48
CA ARG A 353 -1.91 -10.22 2.20
C ARG A 353 -1.21 -9.20 1.32
N SER A 354 -1.38 -7.93 1.68
CA SER A 354 -0.97 -6.82 0.84
C SER A 354 0.53 -6.65 0.84
N GLU A 355 1.11 -6.49 -0.36
CA GLU A 355 2.48 -5.97 -0.49
C GLU A 355 2.51 -4.44 -0.40
N THR A 356 1.42 -3.82 0.05
CA THR A 356 1.08 -2.40 -0.11
C THR A 356 1.12 -1.94 -1.58
N PRO A 357 0.59 -0.75 -1.93
CA PRO A 357 0.59 -0.30 -3.32
C PRO A 357 1.94 -0.34 -4.05
N PRO A 358 3.08 0.08 -3.48
CA PRO A 358 4.36 0.00 -4.19
C PRO A 358 4.79 -1.45 -4.45
N GLY A 359 4.48 -2.40 -3.56
CA GLY A 359 4.80 -3.81 -3.75
C GLY A 359 3.91 -4.48 -4.79
N HIS A 360 2.61 -4.17 -4.84
CA HIS A 360 1.73 -4.68 -5.90
C HIS A 360 2.24 -4.29 -7.30
N TRP A 361 2.75 -3.06 -7.47
CA TRP A 361 3.37 -2.68 -8.74
C TRP A 361 4.67 -3.43 -9.07
N ASN A 362 5.41 -3.92 -8.07
CA ASN A 362 6.50 -4.87 -8.31
C ASN A 362 5.95 -6.22 -8.78
N THR A 363 4.89 -6.75 -8.15
CA THR A 363 4.22 -7.99 -8.60
C THR A 363 3.69 -7.89 -10.04
N ILE A 364 3.15 -6.72 -10.43
CA ILE A 364 2.75 -6.44 -11.82
C ILE A 364 3.99 -6.39 -12.74
N ALA A 365 5.03 -5.64 -12.38
CA ALA A 365 6.25 -5.51 -13.17
C ALA A 365 6.94 -6.87 -13.40
N ASN A 366 6.94 -7.70 -12.36
CA ASN A 366 7.38 -9.09 -12.36
C ASN A 366 6.58 -9.92 -13.38
N THR A 367 5.26 -9.90 -13.29
CA THR A 367 4.36 -10.59 -14.22
C THR A 367 4.56 -10.13 -15.66
N VAL A 368 4.72 -8.82 -15.88
CA VAL A 368 4.99 -8.23 -17.20
C VAL A 368 6.32 -8.75 -17.76
N SER A 369 7.38 -8.74 -16.95
CA SER A 369 8.70 -9.24 -17.33
C SER A 369 8.66 -10.70 -17.74
N ASP A 370 7.92 -11.52 -16.98
CA ASP A 370 7.78 -12.96 -17.25
C ASP A 370 7.00 -13.22 -18.56
N GLN A 371 6.02 -12.37 -18.89
CA GLN A 371 5.27 -12.46 -20.14
C GLN A 371 6.05 -11.97 -21.37
N LEU A 372 6.93 -10.98 -21.23
CA LEU A 372 7.86 -10.57 -22.29
C LEU A 372 8.91 -11.67 -22.58
N ALA A 373 9.15 -12.56 -21.61
CA ALA A 373 10.01 -13.73 -21.71
C ALA A 373 11.43 -13.36 -22.21
N ALA A 374 11.88 -13.96 -23.31
CA ALA A 374 13.26 -13.81 -23.79
C ALA A 374 13.53 -12.53 -24.60
N ASP A 375 12.53 -11.71 -24.93
CA ASP A 375 12.69 -10.47 -25.71
C ASP A 375 12.71 -9.23 -24.79
N LEU A 376 13.58 -9.26 -23.78
CA LEU A 376 13.75 -8.19 -22.81
C LEU A 376 14.50 -7.01 -23.43
N ARG A 377 13.76 -6.01 -23.93
CA ARG A 377 14.30 -4.80 -24.56
C ARG A 377 13.87 -3.57 -23.79
N ILE A 378 14.84 -2.89 -23.21
CA ILE A 378 14.58 -1.61 -22.53
C ILE A 378 14.09 -0.61 -23.57
N GLY A 379 13.05 0.16 -23.24
CA GLY A 379 12.40 1.07 -24.18
C GLY A 379 11.70 0.37 -25.36
N GLY A 380 11.52 -0.95 -25.31
CA GLY A 380 10.89 -1.77 -26.36
C GLY A 380 11.69 -1.86 -27.67
N SER A 381 12.84 -1.20 -27.77
CA SER A 381 13.59 -1.07 -29.03
C SER A 381 15.12 -1.17 -28.87
N GLU A 382 15.64 -1.09 -27.65
CA GLU A 382 17.06 -1.32 -27.39
C GLU A 382 17.47 -2.79 -27.66
N PRO A 383 18.78 -3.08 -27.70
CA PRO A 383 19.25 -4.47 -27.74
C PRO A 383 18.65 -5.32 -26.62
N VAL A 384 18.47 -6.62 -26.89
CA VAL A 384 18.02 -7.56 -25.86
C VAL A 384 19.07 -7.61 -24.75
N VAL A 385 18.63 -7.47 -23.52
CA VAL A 385 19.46 -7.59 -22.32
C VAL A 385 19.21 -8.94 -21.64
N ASP A 386 20.17 -9.38 -20.82
CA ASP A 386 19.95 -10.55 -19.97
C ASP A 386 18.94 -10.28 -18.85
N ARG A 387 18.45 -11.34 -18.21
CA ARG A 387 17.41 -11.25 -17.20
C ARG A 387 17.85 -10.45 -15.97
N LEU A 388 19.12 -10.54 -15.56
CA LEU A 388 19.63 -9.81 -14.40
C LEU A 388 19.73 -8.31 -14.69
N GLU A 389 20.25 -7.94 -15.85
CA GLU A 389 20.31 -6.55 -16.30
C GLU A 389 18.91 -5.94 -16.41
N TRP A 390 17.94 -6.68 -16.96
CA TRP A 390 16.54 -6.25 -17.01
C TRP A 390 15.97 -5.98 -15.62
N ASP A 391 16.01 -6.97 -14.73
CA ASP A 391 15.39 -6.89 -13.40
C ASP A 391 16.01 -5.75 -12.57
N VAL A 392 17.34 -5.64 -12.53
CA VAL A 392 18.03 -4.60 -11.74
C VAL A 392 17.68 -3.19 -12.23
N LYS A 393 17.67 -2.96 -13.54
CA LYS A 393 17.32 -1.66 -14.12
C LYS A 393 15.83 -1.33 -13.95
N LEU A 394 14.95 -2.32 -14.10
CA LEU A 394 13.52 -2.16 -13.91
C LEU A 394 13.20 -1.80 -12.46
N TYR A 395 13.75 -2.54 -11.49
CA TYR A 395 13.50 -2.27 -10.07
C TYR A 395 14.05 -0.93 -9.63
N LEU A 396 15.22 -0.51 -10.11
CA LEU A 396 15.73 0.84 -9.83
C LEU A 396 14.75 1.92 -10.31
N ALA A 397 14.30 1.84 -11.56
CA ALA A 397 13.40 2.83 -12.13
C ALA A 397 12.02 2.82 -11.43
N LEU A 398 11.44 1.64 -11.23
CA LEU A 398 10.12 1.47 -10.62
C LEU A 398 10.11 1.92 -9.17
N ASN A 399 11.06 1.41 -8.38
CA ASN A 399 11.06 1.67 -6.95
C ASN A 399 11.59 3.06 -6.62
N GLY A 400 12.49 3.62 -7.43
CA GLY A 400 12.83 5.05 -7.37
C GLY A 400 11.61 5.94 -7.59
N ALA A 401 10.80 5.65 -8.62
CA ALA A 401 9.57 6.41 -8.87
C ALA A 401 8.53 6.21 -7.75
N ASN A 402 8.41 5.02 -7.17
CA ASN A 402 7.52 4.78 -6.04
C ASN A 402 7.98 5.50 -4.77
N HIS A 403 9.28 5.52 -4.47
CA HIS A 403 9.84 6.29 -3.35
C HIS A 403 9.49 7.78 -3.49
N ASP A 404 9.72 8.36 -4.66
CA ASP A 404 9.36 9.76 -4.95
C ASP A 404 7.85 10.01 -4.89
N ALA A 405 7.04 9.07 -5.38
CA ALA A 405 5.58 9.15 -5.31
C ALA A 405 5.08 9.18 -3.85
N ALA A 406 5.70 8.42 -2.95
CA ALA A 406 5.37 8.46 -1.52
C ALA A 406 5.65 9.84 -0.91
N ILE A 407 6.82 10.41 -1.18
CA ILE A 407 7.23 11.72 -0.67
C ILE A 407 6.25 12.81 -1.14
N VAL A 408 5.92 12.83 -2.44
CA VAL A 408 4.95 13.80 -3.00
C VAL A 408 3.57 13.62 -2.38
N ALA A 409 3.06 12.38 -2.32
CA ALA A 409 1.73 12.11 -1.82
C ALA A 409 1.59 12.45 -0.32
N TRP A 410 2.55 12.05 0.51
CA TRP A 410 2.52 12.31 1.95
C TRP A 410 2.80 13.77 2.29
N GLY A 411 3.68 14.44 1.54
CA GLY A 411 3.85 15.88 1.64
C GLY A 411 2.52 16.61 1.44
N ALA A 412 1.82 16.32 0.34
CA ALA A 412 0.50 16.90 0.07
C ALA A 412 -0.53 16.54 1.16
N LYS A 413 -0.53 15.30 1.64
CA LYS A 413 -1.42 14.84 2.71
C LYS A 413 -1.22 15.60 4.01
N LYS A 414 0.01 15.79 4.48
CA LYS A 414 0.27 16.59 5.70
C LYS A 414 -0.03 18.07 5.48
N HIS A 415 0.37 18.62 4.33
CA HIS A 415 0.18 20.04 4.04
C HIS A 415 -1.30 20.43 3.96
N TYR A 416 -2.10 19.68 3.21
CA TYR A 416 -3.53 19.97 3.05
C TYR A 416 -4.41 19.38 4.14
N ASP A 417 -3.95 18.29 4.76
CA ASP A 417 -4.59 17.57 5.87
C ASP A 417 -6.09 17.39 5.67
N SER A 418 -6.51 16.96 4.47
CA SER A 418 -7.91 16.97 4.09
C SER A 418 -8.74 15.89 4.80
N ALA A 419 -10.01 16.21 5.05
CA ALA A 419 -11.01 15.25 5.52
C ALA A 419 -11.13 14.01 4.61
N ARG A 420 -11.62 12.90 5.21
CA ARG A 420 -11.98 11.66 4.50
C ARG A 420 -13.49 11.64 4.22
N PRO A 421 -13.95 10.92 3.18
CA PRO A 421 -15.37 10.87 2.83
C PRO A 421 -16.31 10.44 3.96
N VAL A 422 -15.90 9.49 4.81
CA VAL A 422 -16.73 9.04 5.95
C VAL A 422 -17.03 10.16 6.93
N SER A 423 -16.02 10.93 7.33
CA SER A 423 -16.18 12.09 8.23
C SER A 423 -17.00 13.19 7.56
N MET A 424 -16.68 13.50 6.31
CA MET A 424 -17.35 14.51 5.49
C MET A 424 -18.85 14.23 5.31
N ILE A 425 -19.21 13.02 4.88
CA ILE A 425 -20.59 12.61 4.63
C ILE A 425 -21.40 12.58 5.93
N ARG A 426 -20.85 11.97 7.00
CA ARG A 426 -21.52 11.92 8.31
C ARG A 426 -21.70 13.31 8.92
N TYR A 427 -20.71 14.19 8.80
CA TYR A 427 -20.79 15.57 9.27
C TYR A 427 -21.87 16.36 8.54
N MET A 428 -21.81 16.43 7.21
CA MET A 428 -22.79 17.17 6.42
C MET A 428 -24.20 16.58 6.57
N GLY A 429 -24.32 15.25 6.59
CA GLY A 429 -25.59 14.55 6.79
C GLY A 429 -26.20 14.79 8.17
N GLY A 430 -25.37 14.89 9.21
CA GLY A 430 -25.81 15.23 10.56
C GLY A 430 -26.30 16.67 10.72
N LEU A 431 -25.85 17.59 9.87
CA LEU A 431 -26.33 18.98 9.84
C LEU A 431 -27.69 19.13 9.13
N GLY A 432 -27.98 18.28 8.15
CA GLY A 432 -29.21 18.31 7.37
C GLY A 432 -28.95 18.43 5.87
N GLN A 433 -29.86 19.08 5.14
CA GLN A 433 -29.78 19.25 3.69
C GLN A 433 -29.49 20.69 3.25
N SER A 434 -28.79 20.89 2.14
CA SER A 434 -28.38 22.23 1.65
C SER A 434 -29.06 22.72 0.37
N SER A 435 -30.00 21.96 -0.20
CA SER A 435 -30.63 22.29 -1.49
C SER A 435 -31.89 23.16 -1.40
N ALA A 436 -32.62 23.08 -0.28
CA ALA A 436 -33.91 23.75 -0.10
C ALA A 436 -33.90 24.63 1.16
N PRO A 437 -33.56 25.94 1.06
CA PRO A 437 -33.48 26.86 2.21
C PRO A 437 -34.74 26.99 3.05
N ALA A 438 -35.92 26.80 2.44
CA ALA A 438 -37.21 26.81 3.14
C ALA A 438 -37.74 25.40 3.45
N GLY A 439 -36.99 24.36 3.10
CA GLY A 439 -37.34 22.96 3.33
C GLY A 439 -37.03 22.51 4.76
N PRO A 440 -37.54 21.34 5.17
CA PRO A 440 -37.18 20.75 6.46
C PRO A 440 -35.66 20.50 6.53
N SER A 441 -35.14 20.60 7.75
CA SER A 441 -33.75 20.26 8.09
C SER A 441 -32.72 20.95 7.21
N TYR A 442 -32.99 22.19 6.81
CA TYR A 442 -32.04 22.96 6.02
C TYR A 442 -30.84 23.38 6.86
N HIS A 443 -29.64 23.15 6.31
CA HIS A 443 -28.39 23.72 6.78
C HIS A 443 -27.53 24.06 5.57
N ALA A 444 -26.87 25.23 5.56
CA ALA A 444 -26.05 25.66 4.41
C ALA A 444 -24.91 24.67 4.10
N ASP A 445 -24.39 24.00 5.13
CA ASP A 445 -23.34 23.00 5.05
C ASP A 445 -23.85 21.55 5.00
N GLY A 446 -25.17 21.37 4.88
CA GLY A 446 -25.79 20.07 4.78
C GLY A 446 -25.49 19.36 3.45
N LEU A 447 -25.89 18.09 3.34
CA LEU A 447 -25.79 17.35 2.10
C LEU A 447 -26.75 17.90 1.02
N PRO A 448 -26.31 18.05 -0.24
CA PRO A 448 -27.24 18.35 -1.33
C PRO A 448 -28.25 17.23 -1.52
N LEU A 449 -29.53 17.58 -1.69
CA LEU A 449 -30.57 16.62 -2.05
C LEU A 449 -30.39 16.15 -3.49
N VAL A 450 -30.51 14.86 -3.69
CA VAL A 450 -30.46 14.20 -5.00
C VAL A 450 -31.59 13.17 -5.01
N PRO A 451 -32.60 13.31 -5.88
CA PRO A 451 -33.69 12.35 -5.96
C PRO A 451 -33.18 10.91 -6.09
N ASP A 452 -33.80 9.98 -5.36
CA ASP A 452 -33.46 8.55 -5.35
C ASP A 452 -32.04 8.23 -4.85
N LEU A 453 -31.36 9.19 -4.20
CA LEU A 453 -30.00 9.01 -3.66
C LEU A 453 -29.79 9.69 -2.30
N ILE A 454 -30.23 10.93 -2.12
CA ILE A 454 -30.06 11.72 -0.89
C ILE A 454 -31.36 12.47 -0.62
N GLU A 455 -32.06 12.11 0.45
CA GLU A 455 -33.39 12.59 0.75
C GLU A 455 -33.56 12.90 2.24
N VAL A 456 -34.51 13.79 2.56
CA VAL A 456 -34.97 13.94 3.94
C VAL A 456 -36.04 12.90 4.22
N VAL A 457 -35.90 12.15 5.31
CA VAL A 457 -36.94 11.23 5.77
C VAL A 457 -38.17 12.03 6.14
N THR A 458 -39.31 11.70 5.54
CA THR A 458 -40.62 12.28 5.81
C THR A 458 -41.57 11.22 6.35
N ALA A 459 -42.61 11.63 7.07
CA ALA A 459 -43.65 10.72 7.54
C ALA A 459 -44.34 9.94 6.41
N GLN A 460 -44.37 10.52 5.19
CA GLN A 460 -44.87 9.84 3.99
C GLN A 460 -43.86 8.79 3.53
N SER A 461 -42.59 9.14 3.35
CA SER A 461 -41.58 8.20 2.88
C SER A 461 -41.28 7.06 3.87
N SER A 462 -41.51 7.26 5.17
CA SER A 462 -41.34 6.24 6.21
C SER A 462 -42.62 5.48 6.56
N ALA A 463 -43.71 5.70 5.82
CA ALA A 463 -44.94 4.94 6.01
C ALA A 463 -44.77 3.45 5.62
N PRO A 464 -45.63 2.53 6.10
CA PRO A 464 -45.50 1.12 5.76
C PRO A 464 -45.58 0.90 4.24
N GLY A 465 -44.63 0.16 3.67
CA GLY A 465 -44.51 -0.10 2.23
C GLY A 465 -43.80 1.00 1.42
N GLU A 466 -43.32 2.07 2.07
CA GLU A 466 -42.62 3.17 1.41
C GLU A 466 -41.09 3.04 1.54
N ARG A 467 -40.34 3.74 0.69
CA ARG A 467 -38.89 3.55 0.51
C ARG A 467 -38.03 3.80 1.76
N HIS A 468 -38.49 4.60 2.74
CA HIS A 468 -37.79 4.84 4.00
C HIS A 468 -38.47 4.13 5.19
N GLU A 469 -39.26 3.07 4.95
CA GLU A 469 -39.96 2.34 6.03
C GLU A 469 -38.99 1.87 7.15
N ALA A 470 -37.80 1.38 6.77
CA ALA A 470 -36.76 0.96 7.70
C ALA A 470 -36.22 2.09 8.58
N LEU A 471 -36.42 3.34 8.17
CA LEU A 471 -35.95 4.55 8.86
C LEU A 471 -37.07 5.29 9.62
N ARG A 472 -38.22 4.64 9.83
CA ARG A 472 -39.32 5.19 10.63
C ARG A 472 -38.84 5.65 12.00
N GLY A 473 -39.26 6.85 12.41
CA GLY A 473 -38.79 7.50 13.64
C GLY A 473 -37.60 8.43 13.43
N SER A 474 -37.04 8.46 12.22
CA SER A 474 -35.95 9.37 11.83
C SER A 474 -36.45 10.54 10.97
N GLU A 475 -37.74 10.88 11.04
CA GLU A 475 -38.29 11.99 10.25
C GLU A 475 -37.54 13.31 10.49
N GLY A 476 -37.15 13.97 9.39
CA GLY A 476 -36.30 15.15 9.41
C GLY A 476 -34.80 14.85 9.31
N GLN A 477 -34.35 13.61 9.41
CA GLN A 477 -32.96 13.25 9.17
C GLN A 477 -32.67 13.02 7.69
N VAL A 478 -31.40 13.12 7.29
CA VAL A 478 -30.97 12.84 5.92
C VAL A 478 -30.70 11.35 5.76
N ALA A 479 -31.44 10.73 4.85
CA ALA A 479 -31.20 9.39 4.36
C ALA A 479 -30.40 9.43 3.06
N ILE A 480 -29.51 8.46 2.89
CA ILE A 480 -28.80 8.21 1.64
C ILE A 480 -29.02 6.77 1.20
N ARG A 481 -29.09 6.56 -0.11
CA ARG A 481 -29.12 5.23 -0.70
C ARG A 481 -27.69 4.81 -1.03
N ALA A 482 -27.13 3.90 -0.25
CA ALA A 482 -25.72 3.55 -0.30
C ALA A 482 -25.50 2.11 0.21
N TRP A 483 -24.27 1.62 0.10
CA TRP A 483 -23.85 0.35 0.72
C TRP A 483 -24.20 0.36 2.22
N THR A 484 -24.85 -0.70 2.70
CA THR A 484 -25.39 -0.76 4.07
C THR A 484 -24.35 -1.07 5.14
N GLY A 485 -23.09 -1.31 4.75
CA GLY A 485 -22.04 -1.80 5.64
C GLY A 485 -21.83 -3.30 5.52
N ASN A 486 -20.89 -3.84 6.29
CA ASN A 486 -20.63 -5.28 6.29
C ASN A 486 -21.71 -6.00 7.09
N PRO A 487 -22.14 -7.21 6.67
CA PRO A 487 -23.09 -8.01 7.44
C PRO A 487 -22.46 -8.53 8.75
N ASP A 488 -23.30 -9.03 9.66
CA ASP A 488 -22.84 -9.58 10.93
C ASP A 488 -22.04 -10.88 10.71
N ASP A 489 -22.47 -11.72 9.76
CA ASP A 489 -21.75 -12.93 9.36
C ASP A 489 -21.44 -12.94 7.84
N PRO A 490 -20.28 -12.41 7.41
CA PRO A 490 -19.91 -12.34 6.00
C PRO A 490 -19.63 -13.72 5.36
N GLU A 491 -19.57 -14.82 6.13
CA GLU A 491 -19.41 -16.16 5.53
C GLU A 491 -20.71 -16.68 4.90
N ILE A 492 -21.86 -16.20 5.38
CA ILE A 492 -23.19 -16.69 4.95
C ILE A 492 -24.17 -15.58 4.56
N GLU A 493 -23.86 -14.33 4.88
CA GLU A 493 -24.68 -13.16 4.56
C GLU A 493 -24.00 -12.29 3.50
N THR A 494 -24.80 -11.57 2.73
CA THR A 494 -24.31 -10.60 1.76
C THR A 494 -25.05 -9.29 2.00
N ALA A 495 -24.29 -8.24 2.29
CA ALA A 495 -24.86 -6.90 2.38
C ALA A 495 -25.14 -6.34 0.98
N GLY A 496 -25.99 -5.31 0.92
CA GLY A 496 -26.42 -4.69 -0.32
C GLY A 496 -26.45 -3.18 -0.23
N VAL A 497 -27.31 -2.58 -1.06
CA VAL A 497 -27.56 -1.13 -1.05
C VAL A 497 -28.99 -0.89 -0.63
N ASP A 498 -29.18 -0.01 0.37
CA ASP A 498 -30.50 0.41 0.82
C ASP A 498 -30.44 1.85 1.34
N TRP A 499 -31.59 2.38 1.77
CA TRP A 499 -31.69 3.64 2.47
C TRP A 499 -31.20 3.51 3.91
N ILE A 500 -30.11 4.21 4.22
CA ILE A 500 -29.53 4.34 5.55
C ILE A 500 -29.43 5.81 5.93
N LEU A 501 -29.30 6.11 7.22
CA LEU A 501 -29.03 7.49 7.64
C LEU A 501 -27.61 7.89 7.23
N ALA A 502 -27.43 9.10 6.72
CA ALA A 502 -26.13 9.62 6.31
C ALA A 502 -25.11 9.61 7.47
N VAL A 503 -25.60 9.76 8.69
CA VAL A 503 -24.81 9.77 9.94
C VAL A 503 -24.26 8.40 10.33
N ASP A 504 -24.75 7.31 9.74
CA ASP A 504 -24.32 5.94 10.01
C ASP A 504 -23.45 5.35 8.88
N TRP A 505 -23.33 6.05 7.74
CA TRP A 505 -22.65 5.54 6.56
C TRP A 505 -21.18 5.16 6.81
N VAL A 506 -20.77 4.01 6.28
CA VAL A 506 -19.37 3.59 6.19
C VAL A 506 -19.03 3.21 4.75
N PRO A 507 -17.78 3.41 4.31
CA PRO A 507 -17.31 2.89 3.02
C PRO A 507 -17.36 1.36 2.98
N TYR A 508 -17.23 0.81 1.78
CA TYR A 508 -17.33 -0.64 1.50
C TYR A 508 -16.33 -1.51 2.29
N MET A 509 -15.14 -0.99 2.59
CA MET A 509 -14.06 -1.75 3.21
C MET A 509 -14.46 -2.39 4.55
N ARG A 510 -13.72 -3.42 4.96
CA ARG A 510 -13.98 -4.20 6.18
C ARG A 510 -14.13 -3.29 7.42
N PRO A 511 -14.96 -3.64 8.42
CA PRO A 511 -15.21 -2.78 9.60
C PRO A 511 -13.96 -2.50 10.43
N THR A 512 -12.99 -3.42 10.37
CA THR A 512 -11.71 -3.33 11.06
C THR A 512 -10.68 -2.47 10.32
N PHE A 513 -10.98 -2.07 9.07
CA PHE A 513 -10.16 -1.24 8.20
C PHE A 513 -11.04 -0.32 7.33
N VAL A 514 -11.76 0.60 7.96
CA VAL A 514 -12.75 1.47 7.28
C VAL A 514 -12.09 2.42 6.27
N THR A 515 -11.03 3.11 6.68
CA THR A 515 -10.19 3.93 5.81
C THR A 515 -8.79 4.00 6.40
N PRO A 516 -7.73 4.14 5.59
CA PRO A 516 -6.37 4.26 6.10
C PRO A 516 -6.17 5.47 7.02
N ALA A 517 -5.24 5.33 7.97
CA ALA A 517 -4.94 6.30 9.02
C ALA A 517 -4.05 7.47 8.54
N PHE A 518 -4.58 8.27 7.61
CA PHE A 518 -3.95 9.49 7.09
C PHE A 518 -4.96 10.32 6.29
N ALA A 519 -4.65 11.60 6.03
CA ALA A 519 -5.48 12.53 5.27
C ALA A 519 -5.88 12.05 3.87
N GLY A 520 -7.00 12.56 3.35
CA GLY A 520 -7.64 12.07 2.12
C GLY A 520 -6.93 12.43 0.81
N TYR A 521 -6.31 13.60 0.74
CA TYR A 521 -5.80 14.19 -0.51
C TYR A 521 -4.29 14.44 -0.47
N VAL A 522 -3.53 14.09 -1.50
CA VAL A 522 -3.93 13.28 -2.68
C VAL A 522 -4.02 11.79 -2.33
N SER A 523 -4.52 10.95 -3.24
CA SER A 523 -4.50 9.49 -3.07
C SER A 523 -3.08 8.93 -3.22
N GLY A 524 -2.59 8.20 -2.22
CA GLY A 524 -1.30 7.49 -2.31
C GLY A 524 -1.33 6.42 -3.40
N HIS A 525 -2.38 5.58 -3.42
CA HIS A 525 -2.54 4.51 -4.43
C HIS A 525 -2.51 5.06 -5.85
N SER A 526 -3.22 6.17 -6.12
CA SER A 526 -3.26 6.79 -7.44
C SER A 526 -1.89 7.37 -7.84
N THR A 527 -1.15 7.93 -6.88
CA THR A 527 0.19 8.49 -7.12
C THR A 527 1.20 7.39 -7.45
N PHE A 528 1.26 6.32 -6.64
CA PHE A 528 2.07 5.13 -6.93
C PHE A 528 1.70 4.50 -8.28
N SER A 529 0.40 4.38 -8.56
CA SER A 529 -0.08 3.74 -9.77
C SER A 529 0.26 4.52 -11.03
N ARG A 530 0.12 5.85 -11.00
CA ARG A 530 0.52 6.67 -12.16
C ARG A 530 2.04 6.63 -12.35
N ALA A 531 2.82 6.78 -11.28
CA ALA A 531 4.28 6.74 -11.37
C ALA A 531 4.78 5.39 -11.93
N SER A 532 4.25 4.28 -11.40
CA SER A 532 4.60 2.93 -11.86
C SER A 532 4.16 2.65 -13.30
N ALA A 533 2.96 3.09 -13.69
CA ALA A 533 2.47 2.93 -15.06
C ALA A 533 3.34 3.71 -16.08
N GLU A 534 3.79 4.91 -15.75
CA GLU A 534 4.71 5.68 -16.60
C GLU A 534 6.07 4.98 -16.73
N VAL A 535 6.63 4.48 -15.62
CA VAL A 535 7.87 3.70 -15.65
C VAL A 535 7.71 2.47 -16.54
N LEU A 536 6.67 1.66 -16.33
CA LEU A 536 6.47 0.46 -17.15
C LEU A 536 6.20 0.78 -18.62
N SER A 537 5.48 1.86 -18.91
CA SER A 537 5.26 2.31 -20.29
C SER A 537 6.58 2.68 -20.97
N ALA A 538 7.41 3.47 -20.30
CA ALA A 538 8.71 3.87 -20.81
C ALA A 538 9.68 2.68 -20.92
N PHE A 539 9.71 1.82 -19.91
CA PHE A 539 10.66 0.71 -19.81
C PHE A 539 10.34 -0.42 -20.80
N THR A 540 9.07 -0.72 -21.03
CA THR A 540 8.64 -1.71 -22.03
C THR A 540 8.49 -1.13 -23.44
N GLY A 541 8.49 0.21 -23.58
CA GLY A 541 8.24 0.90 -24.84
C GLY A 541 6.78 0.87 -25.30
N SER A 542 5.83 0.54 -24.42
CA SER A 542 4.41 0.41 -24.74
C SER A 542 3.53 0.82 -23.56
N GLU A 543 2.56 1.72 -23.77
CA GLU A 543 1.51 2.02 -22.77
C GLU A 543 0.52 0.86 -22.56
N TYR A 544 0.65 -0.21 -23.36
CA TYR A 544 -0.22 -1.38 -23.39
C TYR A 544 0.53 -2.65 -22.97
N PHE A 545 1.38 -2.57 -21.95
CA PHE A 545 2.14 -3.71 -21.47
C PHE A 545 1.24 -4.81 -20.86
N PRO A 546 1.63 -6.10 -20.94
CA PRO A 546 2.73 -6.64 -21.77
C PRO A 546 2.33 -6.92 -23.23
N GLY A 547 1.04 -6.81 -23.59
CA GLY A 547 0.54 -7.23 -24.91
C GLY A 547 -0.84 -6.72 -25.30
N GLY A 548 -1.28 -5.62 -24.69
CA GLY A 548 -2.60 -5.02 -24.92
C GLY A 548 -3.76 -5.68 -24.16
N LEU A 549 -3.52 -6.76 -23.42
CA LEU A 549 -4.51 -7.35 -22.52
C LEU A 549 -3.80 -8.11 -21.41
N SER A 550 -4.26 -7.92 -20.18
CA SER A 550 -3.98 -8.81 -19.05
C SER A 550 -5.31 -9.14 -18.38
N GLU A 551 -5.40 -10.34 -17.81
CA GLU A 551 -6.60 -10.83 -17.14
C GLU A 551 -6.25 -11.27 -15.72
N TRP A 552 -7.13 -10.93 -14.79
CA TRP A 552 -7.08 -11.40 -13.40
C TRP A 552 -8.43 -11.99 -13.02
N THR A 553 -8.41 -13.14 -12.36
CA THR A 553 -9.64 -13.84 -11.93
C THR A 553 -9.80 -13.72 -10.43
N ILE A 554 -10.89 -13.08 -10.00
CA ILE A 554 -11.34 -13.05 -8.62
C ILE A 554 -12.41 -14.13 -8.45
N ARG A 555 -12.19 -15.06 -7.52
CA ARG A 555 -13.15 -16.14 -7.27
C ARG A 555 -14.20 -15.66 -6.27
N ALA A 556 -15.44 -16.12 -6.43
CA ALA A 556 -16.47 -15.88 -5.42
C ALA A 556 -16.00 -16.36 -4.05
N GLY A 557 -16.16 -15.52 -3.02
CA GLY A 557 -15.75 -15.80 -1.65
C GLY A 557 -14.23 -15.82 -1.41
N SER A 558 -13.41 -15.26 -2.32
CA SER A 558 -11.95 -15.19 -2.10
C SER A 558 -11.50 -14.02 -1.23
N TYR A 559 -12.40 -13.09 -0.92
CA TYR A 559 -12.18 -11.91 -0.09
C TYR A 559 -13.17 -11.86 1.06
#